data_AF-A0A2V9NH03-F1
#
_entry.id   AF-A0A2V9NH03-F1
#
_cell.length_a   1.000
_cell.length_b   1.000
_cell.length_c   1.000
_cell.angle_alpha   90.00
_cell.angle_beta   90.00
_cell.angle_gamma   90.00
#
_symmetry.space_group_name_H-M   'P 1'
#
loop_
_entity.id
_entity.type
_entity.pdbx_description
1 polymer ?
#
loop_
_entity_poly.entity_id
_entity_poly.type
_entity_poly.pdbx_seq_one_letter_code
_entity_poly.pdbx_strand_id
1 'polypeptide(L)' 'MPAGEEETARKFYSDVLGMKEIPKPSELAKRGGCWFESGSVQIHLGVEDAFRPAKKAHP' A
#
# COMPACT_ATOMS: atom_id res chain seq x y z
N MET A 1 6.14 2.43 -2.40
CA MET A 1 5.90 3.75 -1.77
C MET A 1 7.07 4.09 -0.86
N PRO A 2 7.30 5.36 -0.50
CA PRO A 2 8.35 5.73 0.46
C PRO A 2 8.13 5.10 1.84
N ALA A 3 9.20 4.92 2.61
CA ALA A 3 9.11 4.48 4.01
C ALA A 3 8.39 5.54 4.87
N GLY A 4 7.49 5.11 5.76
CA GLY A 4 6.73 5.98 6.65
C GLY A 4 5.43 6.54 6.07
N GLU A 5 5.16 6.32 4.78
CA GLU A 5 3.94 6.80 4.11
C GLU A 5 2.72 5.86 4.29
N GLU A 6 2.82 4.84 5.16
CA GLU A 6 1.72 3.91 5.42
C GLU A 6 0.46 4.62 5.94
N GLU A 7 0.60 5.66 6.75
CA GLU A 7 -0.54 6.42 7.27
C GLU A 7 -1.24 7.21 6.15
N THR A 8 -0.47 7.85 5.27
CA THR A 8 -0.99 8.53 4.07
C THR A 8 -1.74 7.54 3.18
N ALA A 9 -1.18 6.34 2.99
CA ALA A 9 -1.83 5.28 2.24
C ALA A 9 -3.15 4.85 2.88
N ARG A 10 -3.20 4.64 4.21
CA ARG A 10 -4.45 4.29 4.91
C ARG A 10 -5.52 5.37 4.75
N LYS A 11 -5.16 6.64 4.93
CA LYS A 11 -6.09 7.77 4.72
C LYS A 11 -6.71 7.76 3.33
N PHE A 12 -5.92 7.45 2.30
CA PHE A 12 -6.43 7.41 0.94
C PHE A 12 -7.23 6.12 0.64
N TYR A 13 -6.62 4.95 0.83
CA TYR A 13 -7.22 3.68 0.42
C TYR A 13 -8.37 3.24 1.34
N SER A 14 -8.25 3.46 2.66
CA SER A 14 -9.32 3.13 3.60
C SER A 14 -10.37 4.23 3.67
N ASP A 15 -9.97 5.48 3.96
CA ASP A 15 -10.96 6.50 4.31
C ASP A 15 -11.61 7.13 3.07
N VAL A 16 -10.84 7.40 1.99
CA VAL A 16 -11.37 8.00 0.76
C VAL A 16 -11.97 6.95 -0.18
N LEU A 17 -11.26 5.84 -0.41
CA LEU A 17 -11.70 4.79 -1.34
C LEU A 17 -12.56 3.70 -0.69
N GLY A 18 -12.67 3.68 0.65
CA GLY A 18 -13.50 2.71 1.36
C GLY A 18 -12.99 1.27 1.30
N MET A 19 -11.70 1.06 0.99
CA MET A 19 -11.12 -0.28 0.95
C MET A 19 -10.81 -0.77 2.37
N LYS A 20 -10.87 -2.08 2.58
CA LYS A 20 -10.55 -2.68 3.87
C LYS A 20 -9.05 -2.99 3.95
N GLU A 21 -8.35 -2.44 4.94
CA GLU A 21 -6.97 -2.86 5.23
C GLU A 21 -6.96 -4.32 5.73
N ILE A 22 -6.05 -5.12 5.17
CA ILE A 22 -5.85 -6.52 5.55
C ILE A 22 -4.42 -6.74 6.06
N PRO A 23 -4.23 -7.69 7.01
CA PRO A 23 -2.91 -7.98 7.53
C PRO A 23 -2.03 -8.60 6.45
N LYS A 24 -0.76 -8.18 6.42
CA LYS A 24 0.25 -8.83 5.60
C LYS A 24 0.59 -10.21 6.17
N PRO A 25 0.98 -11.18 5.33
CA PRO A 25 1.60 -12.42 5.79
C PRO A 25 2.80 -12.15 6.69
N SER A 26 3.01 -13.00 7.71
CA SER A 26 4.05 -12.83 8.74
C SER A 26 5.45 -12.65 8.16
N GLU A 27 5.76 -13.34 7.07
CA GLU A 27 7.05 -13.26 6.34
C GLU A 27 7.30 -11.88 5.71
N LEU A 28 6.23 -11.15 5.35
CA LEU A 28 6.30 -9.84 4.71
C LEU A 28 6.07 -8.68 5.70
N ALA A 29 5.51 -8.94 6.88
CA ALA A 29 5.16 -7.91 7.86
C ALA A 29 6.35 -7.00 8.24
N LYS A 30 7.56 -7.56 8.32
CA LYS A 30 8.80 -6.83 8.66
C LYS A 30 9.25 -5.80 7.61
N ARG A 31 8.69 -5.84 6.39
CA ARG A 31 9.14 -5.02 5.25
C ARG A 31 8.41 -3.69 5.11
N GLY A 32 7.59 -3.29 6.09
CA GLY A 32 6.76 -2.08 6.01
C GLY A 32 5.65 -2.19 4.96
N GLY A 33 4.77 -1.20 4.89
CA GLY A 33 3.68 -1.16 3.92
C GLY A 33 2.35 -1.74 4.38
N CYS A 34 1.33 -1.63 3.52
CA CYS A 34 -0.06 -1.95 3.82
C CYS A 34 -0.76 -2.59 2.62
N TRP A 35 -1.70 -3.50 2.91
CA TRP A 35 -2.49 -4.23 1.92
C TRP A 35 -3.96 -3.89 2.11
N PHE A 36 -4.69 -3.76 1.01
CA PHE A 36 -6.11 -3.43 1.01
C PHE A 36 -6.90 -4.35 0.09
N GLU A 37 -8.16 -4.61 0.43
CA GLU A 37 -9.09 -5.38 -0.38
C GLU A 37 -10.42 -4.64 -0.60
N SER A 38 -11.03 -4.86 -1.76
CA SER A 38 -12.42 -4.47 -2.05
C SER A 38 -13.02 -5.44 -3.07
N GLY A 39 -13.95 -6.29 -2.62
CA GLY A 39 -14.52 -7.36 -3.45
C GLY A 39 -13.44 -8.34 -3.94
N SER A 40 -13.29 -8.43 -5.26
CA SER A 40 -12.28 -9.29 -5.91
C SER A 40 -10.93 -8.63 -6.14
N VAL A 41 -10.76 -7.35 -5.74
CA VAL A 41 -9.53 -6.58 -5.98
C VAL A 41 -8.71 -6.49 -4.70
N GLN A 42 -7.39 -6.70 -4.85
CA GLN A 42 -6.40 -6.48 -3.80
C GLN A 42 -5.31 -5.52 -4.28
N ILE A 43 -4.90 -4.60 -3.40
CA ILE A 43 -3.81 -3.65 -3.63
C ILE A 43 -2.74 -3.89 -2.58
N HIS A 44 -1.51 -4.15 -3.04
CA HIS A 44 -0.36 -4.38 -2.17
C HIS A 44 0.64 -3.22 -2.30
N LEU A 45 0.75 -2.41 -1.26
CA LEU A 45 1.71 -1.30 -1.22
C LEU A 45 2.93 -1.72 -0.41
N GLY A 46 4.02 -2.02 -1.12
CA GLY A 46 5.33 -2.25 -0.52
C GLY A 46 6.09 -0.96 -0.27
N VAL A 47 6.83 -0.89 0.83
CA VAL A 47 7.83 0.15 1.07
C VAL A 47 9.09 -0.13 0.25
N GLU A 48 9.65 0.92 -0.32
CA GLU A 48 10.93 0.91 -1.03
C GLU A 48 11.82 2.02 -0.47
N ASP A 49 13.02 1.67 0.01
CA ASP A 49 13.94 2.58 0.70
C ASP A 49 14.39 3.75 -0.21
N ALA A 50 14.72 3.45 -1.46
CA ALA A 50 15.09 4.42 -2.48
C ALA A 50 13.94 4.69 -3.46
N PHE A 51 12.71 4.83 -2.96
CA PHE A 51 11.52 5.00 -3.80
C PHE A 51 11.67 6.16 -4.78
N ARG A 52 11.44 5.87 -6.07
CA ARG A 52 11.38 6.87 -7.14
C ARG A 52 10.02 6.78 -7.83
N PRO A 53 9.17 7.82 -7.73
CA PRO A 53 7.87 7.78 -8.38
C PRO A 53 8.04 7.67 -9.90
N ALA A 54 7.22 6.82 -10.53
CA ALA A 54 7.20 6.69 -11.97
C ALA A 54 6.69 8.00 -12.61
N LYS A 55 7.32 8.44 -13.71
CA LYS A 55 6.88 9.63 -14.46
C LYS A 55 5.57 9.41 -15.22
N LYS A 56 5.20 8.15 -15.46
CA LYS A 56 3.93 7.71 -16.05
C LYS A 56 3.48 6.44 -15.32
N ALA A 57 2.19 6.32 -15.05
CA ALA A 57 1.62 5.19 -14.32
C ALA A 57 1.45 3.92 -15.20
N HIS A 58 1.54 4.07 -16.52
CA HIS A 58 1.37 3.01 -17.51
C HIS A 58 2.50 3.14 -18.56
N PRO A 59 2.94 2.04 -19.21
CA PRO A 59 3.75 2.13 -20.42
C PRO A 59 3.09 3.02 -21.48
#